data_AF-A0AAU5AJV1-F1
#
_entry.id   AF-A0AAU5AJV1-F1
#
_cell.length_a   1.000
_cell.length_b   1.000
_cell.length_c   1.000
_cell.angle_alpha   90.00
_cell.angle_beta   90.00
_cell.angle_gamma   90.00
#
_symmetry.space_group_name_H-M   'P 1'
#
loop_
_entity.id
_entity.type
_entity.pdbx_description
1 polymer ?
#
loop_
_entity_poly.entity_id
_entity_poly.type
_entity_poly.pdbx_seq_one_letter_code
_entity_poly.pdbx_strand_id
1 'polypeptide(L)'
;MTLDWSRLKHAYGSAADLPQRFDQIGDPELADVAWYVQAHYPAAINELHQLTQNVVMTRPFEGDTDDFLCWLEHLLAFEGVPVWRRNLHRKEHPVVCPSCALSLEIDLSYKGPGTRRRNPNARFQVVGRESPIVSAVRPTEPVDLPPLASRLHEVAVRAEQSAAAVHLTHLFGSTACPDCGADFSVSDQVVVFQS
;
A
#
# COMPACT_ATOMS: atom_id res chain seq x y z
N MET A 1 32.50 13.86 -17.17
CA MET A 1 32.35 14.96 -16.18
C MET A 1 31.81 14.34 -14.91
N THR A 2 32.58 14.34 -13.83
CA THR A 2 32.17 13.86 -12.51
C THR A 2 31.45 14.98 -11.77
N LEU A 3 30.27 14.68 -11.23
CA LEU A 3 29.51 15.62 -10.40
C LEU A 3 30.28 15.88 -9.10
N ASP A 4 30.51 17.16 -8.77
CA ASP A 4 31.16 17.56 -7.51
C ASP A 4 30.11 17.74 -6.41
N TRP A 5 29.96 16.71 -5.58
CA TRP A 5 28.97 16.64 -4.50
C TRP A 5 29.22 17.61 -3.35
N SER A 6 30.46 18.07 -3.18
CA SER A 6 30.82 19.03 -2.11
C SER A 6 30.14 20.39 -2.29
N ARG A 7 29.70 20.69 -3.52
CA ARG A 7 29.02 21.94 -3.88
C ARG A 7 27.50 21.86 -3.73
N LEU A 8 26.95 20.70 -3.40
CA LEU A 8 25.52 20.45 -3.26
C LEU A 8 25.09 20.41 -1.78
N LYS A 9 23.81 20.72 -1.53
CA LYS A 9 23.17 20.66 -0.21
C LYS A 9 21.82 19.97 -0.30
N HIS A 10 21.42 19.28 0.75
CA HIS A 10 20.06 18.75 0.96
C HIS A 10 19.45 19.34 2.24
N ALA A 11 18.20 18.98 2.53
CA ALA A 11 17.41 19.51 3.66
C ALA A 11 18.06 19.32 5.05
N TYR A 12 19.10 18.49 5.15
CA TYR A 12 19.79 18.15 6.39
C TYR A 12 21.27 18.58 6.41
N GLY A 13 21.75 19.30 5.39
CA GLY A 13 23.13 19.79 5.35
C GLY A 13 23.84 19.63 4.01
N SER A 14 25.15 19.47 4.05
CA SER A 14 25.99 19.25 2.86
C SER A 14 25.74 17.86 2.28
N ALA A 15 25.74 17.76 0.95
CA ALA A 15 25.59 16.50 0.22
C ALA A 15 26.92 15.78 -0.07
N ALA A 16 28.04 16.22 0.54
CA ALA A 16 29.36 15.64 0.33
C ALA A 16 29.46 14.17 0.76
N ASP A 17 28.59 13.72 1.65
CA ASP A 17 28.53 12.36 2.16
C ASP A 17 27.68 11.41 1.30
N LEU A 18 26.88 11.94 0.36
CA LEU A 18 25.98 11.14 -0.47
C LEU A 18 26.68 10.11 -1.35
N PRO A 19 27.84 10.37 -1.98
CA PRO A 19 28.53 9.34 -2.77
C PRO A 19 28.92 8.12 -1.93
N GLN A 20 29.47 8.34 -0.73
CA GLN A 20 29.82 7.27 0.18
C GLN A 20 28.59 6.49 0.64
N ARG A 21 27.47 7.19 0.91
CA ARG A 21 26.20 6.55 1.25
C ARG A 21 25.62 5.78 0.06
N PHE A 22 25.73 6.30 -1.16
CA PHE A 22 25.28 5.59 -2.36
C PHE A 22 26.14 4.38 -2.67
N ASP A 23 27.44 4.40 -2.38
CA ASP A 23 28.31 3.23 -2.47
C ASP A 23 27.97 2.19 -1.39
N GLN A 24 27.60 2.63 -0.18
CA GLN A 24 27.08 1.76 0.89
C GLN A 24 25.70 1.17 0.55
N ILE A 25 24.88 1.90 -0.21
CA ILE A 25 23.59 1.45 -0.73
C ILE A 25 23.77 0.67 -2.05
N GLY A 26 24.91 0.80 -2.74
CA GLY A 26 25.13 0.30 -4.10
C GLY A 26 25.34 -1.21 -4.22
N ASP A 27 25.13 -1.97 -3.15
CA ASP A 27 25.19 -3.43 -3.17
C ASP A 27 23.92 -3.98 -3.85
N PRO A 28 24.00 -4.75 -4.96
CA PRO A 28 22.84 -5.28 -5.68
C PRO A 28 21.91 -6.20 -4.86
N GLU A 29 22.22 -6.50 -3.60
CA GLU A 29 21.35 -7.18 -2.64
C GLU A 29 20.30 -6.26 -1.98
N LEU A 30 19.82 -5.21 -2.65
CA LEU A 30 18.85 -4.22 -2.14
C LEU A 30 17.42 -4.71 -1.85
N ALA A 31 17.16 -6.02 -1.92
CA ALA A 31 16.05 -6.60 -1.15
C ALA A 31 16.24 -6.36 0.37
N ASP A 32 17.48 -6.07 0.78
CA ASP A 32 17.95 -6.12 2.15
C ASP A 32 18.15 -4.75 2.83
N VAL A 33 17.82 -3.59 2.22
CA VAL A 33 17.92 -2.29 2.93
C VAL A 33 16.90 -2.17 4.05
N ALA A 34 15.68 -2.66 3.81
CA ALA A 34 14.63 -2.61 4.81
C ALA A 34 15.01 -3.47 6.03
N TRP A 35 15.55 -4.66 5.78
CA TRP A 35 16.13 -5.52 6.81
C TRP A 35 17.33 -4.87 7.48
N TYR A 36 18.28 -4.33 6.71
CA TYR A 36 19.48 -3.67 7.24
C TYR A 36 19.11 -2.54 8.21
N VAL A 37 18.18 -1.67 7.82
CA VAL A 37 17.70 -0.57 8.67
C VAL A 37 16.99 -1.11 9.92
N GLN A 38 16.13 -2.13 9.77
CA GLN A 38 15.44 -2.74 10.92
C GLN A 38 16.43 -3.41 11.89
N ALA A 39 17.44 -4.11 11.39
CA ALA A 39 18.43 -4.82 12.18
C ALA A 39 19.40 -3.88 12.91
N HIS A 40 19.80 -2.78 12.27
CA HIS A 40 20.82 -1.88 12.80
C HIS A 40 20.27 -0.69 13.60
N TYR A 41 18.98 -0.34 13.43
CA TYR A 41 18.36 0.79 14.11
C TYR A 41 17.03 0.46 14.83
N PRO A 42 16.95 -0.63 15.62
CA PRO A 42 15.68 -1.05 16.22
C PRO A 42 15.08 -0.02 17.19
N ALA A 43 15.91 0.72 17.93
CA ALA A 43 15.45 1.77 18.84
C ALA A 43 14.80 2.95 18.10
N ALA A 44 15.42 3.40 17.01
CA ALA A 44 14.88 4.49 16.19
C ALA A 44 13.61 4.05 15.45
N ILE A 45 13.57 2.81 14.93
CA ILE A 45 12.35 2.25 14.32
C ILE A 45 11.22 2.16 15.34
N ASN A 46 11.50 1.73 16.58
CA ASN A 46 10.49 1.69 17.64
C ASN A 46 10.02 3.10 18.03
N GLU A 47 10.91 4.09 18.10
CA GLU A 47 10.51 5.49 18.36
C GLU A 47 9.59 6.03 17.25
N LEU A 48 9.94 5.81 15.98
CA LEU A 48 9.11 6.20 14.85
C LEU A 48 7.77 5.45 14.84
N HIS A 49 7.76 4.16 15.18
CA HIS A 49 6.54 3.37 15.35
C HIS A 49 5.62 3.99 16.40
N GLN A 50 6.15 4.32 17.59
CA GLN A 50 5.38 4.95 18.66
C GLN A 50 4.85 6.34 18.28
N LEU A 51 5.67 7.19 17.65
CA LEU A 51 5.23 8.51 17.18
C LEU A 51 4.10 8.38 16.14
N THR A 52 4.25 7.48 15.19
CA THR A 52 3.26 7.20 14.15
C THR A 52 1.97 6.66 14.77
N GLN A 53 2.08 5.76 15.75
CA GLN A 53 0.93 5.20 16.47
C GLN A 53 0.18 6.29 17.23
N ASN A 54 0.90 7.22 17.88
CA ASN A 54 0.28 8.34 18.56
C ASN A 54 -0.48 9.25 17.59
N VAL A 55 0.07 9.52 16.41
CA VAL A 55 -0.61 10.31 15.37
C VAL A 55 -1.90 9.63 14.91
N VAL A 56 -1.84 8.34 14.54
CA VAL A 56 -3.01 7.58 14.08
C VAL A 56 -4.10 7.45 15.15
N MET A 57 -3.71 7.44 16.43
CA MET A 57 -4.62 7.32 17.56
C MET A 57 -5.09 8.67 18.13
N THR A 58 -4.57 9.80 17.61
CA THR A 58 -5.00 11.14 18.02
C THR A 58 -6.45 11.38 17.60
N ARG A 59 -7.20 12.14 18.42
CA ARG A 59 -8.60 12.47 18.15
C ARG A 59 -8.86 13.98 18.13
N PRO A 60 -9.50 14.51 17.06
CA PRO A 60 -9.69 13.84 15.76
C PRO A 60 -8.33 13.61 15.08
N PHE A 61 -8.26 12.61 14.19
CA PHE A 61 -7.12 12.51 13.28
C PHE A 61 -7.17 13.70 12.30
N GLU A 62 -6.05 14.42 12.15
CA GLU A 62 -5.94 15.55 11.22
C GLU A 62 -5.52 15.05 9.84
N GLY A 63 -6.48 14.88 8.95
CA GLY A 63 -6.26 14.48 7.56
C GLY A 63 -7.51 13.84 6.95
N ASP A 64 -7.44 13.55 5.66
CA ASP A 64 -8.51 12.81 4.97
C ASP A 64 -8.31 11.28 5.06
N THR A 65 -9.17 10.54 4.35
CA THR A 65 -9.12 9.07 4.31
C THR A 65 -7.84 8.53 3.67
N ASP A 66 -7.34 9.20 2.62
CA ASP A 66 -6.12 8.78 1.93
C ASP A 66 -4.91 9.04 2.84
N ASP A 67 -4.88 10.18 3.53
CA ASP A 67 -3.87 10.48 4.55
C ASP A 67 -3.87 9.40 5.63
N PHE A 68 -5.04 9.07 6.17
CA PHE A 68 -5.15 8.06 7.24
C PHE A 68 -4.65 6.68 6.79
N LEU A 69 -5.03 6.22 5.60
CA LEU A 69 -4.55 4.95 5.05
C LEU A 69 -3.04 4.98 4.80
N CYS A 70 -2.49 6.10 4.35
CA CYS A 70 -1.04 6.30 4.20
C CYS A 70 -0.31 6.20 5.55
N TRP A 71 -0.87 6.78 6.61
CA TRP A 71 -0.33 6.63 7.97
C TRP A 71 -0.41 5.19 8.50
N LEU A 72 -1.47 4.44 8.18
CA LEU A 72 -1.52 3.00 8.48
C LEU A 72 -0.42 2.22 7.73
N GLU A 73 -0.10 2.58 6.48
CA GLU A 73 1.02 1.97 5.78
C GLU A 73 2.37 2.26 6.43
N HIS A 74 2.57 3.46 6.95
CA HIS A 74 3.78 3.80 7.70
C HIS A 74 3.93 2.91 8.94
N LEU A 75 2.84 2.69 9.70
CA LEU A 75 2.85 1.74 10.82
C LEU A 75 3.28 0.34 10.36
N LEU A 76 2.68 -0.16 9.29
CA LEU A 76 3.01 -1.48 8.74
C LEU A 76 4.45 -1.56 8.20
N ALA A 77 5.00 -0.46 7.70
CA ALA A 77 6.38 -0.38 7.26
C ALA A 77 7.35 -0.58 8.44
N PHE A 78 7.08 0.03 9.60
CA PHE A 78 7.88 -0.15 10.81
C PHE A 78 7.72 -1.55 11.41
N GLU A 79 6.55 -2.17 11.26
CA GLU A 79 6.28 -3.56 11.69
C GLU A 79 6.84 -4.62 10.73
N GLY A 80 7.39 -4.21 9.58
CA GLY A 80 7.95 -5.13 8.60
C GLY A 80 6.92 -5.97 7.85
N VAL A 81 5.65 -5.56 7.82
CA VAL A 81 4.59 -6.30 7.12
C VAL A 81 4.75 -6.10 5.60
N PRO A 82 5.08 -7.16 4.82
CA PRO A 82 5.29 -7.05 3.39
C PRO A 82 3.98 -6.79 2.65
N VAL A 83 4.08 -6.31 1.40
CA VAL A 83 2.96 -5.91 0.52
C VAL A 83 2.14 -4.73 1.07
N TRP A 84 1.55 -4.85 2.26
CA TRP A 84 0.60 -3.87 2.80
C TRP A 84 1.21 -2.54 3.21
N ARG A 85 2.52 -2.49 3.49
CA ARG A 85 3.28 -1.24 3.72
C ARG A 85 3.28 -0.23 2.55
N ARG A 86 2.66 -0.55 1.40
CA ARG A 86 2.60 0.28 0.17
C ARG A 86 1.31 0.14 -0.63
N ASN A 87 0.34 -0.63 -0.13
CA ASN A 87 -0.85 -1.00 -0.89
C ASN A 87 -2.18 -0.67 -0.18
N LEU A 88 -2.24 -0.32 1.11
CA LEU A 88 -3.51 0.07 1.74
C LEU A 88 -4.12 1.34 1.14
N HIS A 89 -3.34 2.39 0.89
CA HIS A 89 -3.87 3.69 0.41
C HIS A 89 -4.11 3.70 -1.11
N ARG A 90 -3.62 2.69 -1.83
CA ARG A 90 -3.80 2.62 -3.27
C ARG A 90 -5.27 2.44 -3.61
N LYS A 91 -5.72 3.16 -4.62
CA LYS A 91 -7.09 3.05 -5.15
C LYS A 91 -7.20 1.97 -6.21
N GLU A 92 -6.08 1.60 -6.83
CA GLU A 92 -6.05 0.66 -7.93
C GLU A 92 -5.01 -0.42 -7.68
N HIS A 93 -5.45 -1.67 -7.78
CA HIS A 93 -4.61 -2.83 -7.54
C HIS A 93 -4.59 -3.73 -8.77
N PRO A 94 -3.47 -3.81 -9.50
CA PRO A 94 -3.32 -4.81 -10.53
C PRO A 94 -3.29 -6.21 -9.90
N VAL A 95 -4.08 -7.12 -10.45
CA VAL A 95 -4.13 -8.52 -10.04
C VAL A 95 -4.24 -9.43 -11.26
N VAL A 96 -4.05 -10.72 -11.05
CA VAL A 96 -4.27 -11.75 -12.06
C VAL A 96 -5.39 -12.66 -11.56
N CYS A 97 -6.36 -13.00 -12.42
CA CYS A 97 -7.37 -13.97 -12.05
C CYS A 97 -6.70 -15.34 -11.76
N PRO A 98 -6.92 -15.95 -10.59
CA PRO A 98 -6.27 -17.22 -10.25
C PRO A 98 -6.77 -18.41 -11.08
N SER A 99 -7.92 -18.27 -11.76
CA SER A 99 -8.53 -19.34 -12.56
C SER A 99 -8.16 -19.25 -14.05
N CYS A 100 -8.37 -18.09 -14.68
CA CYS A 100 -8.12 -17.93 -16.13
C CYS A 100 -6.87 -17.11 -16.48
N ALA A 101 -6.08 -16.70 -15.48
CA ALA A 101 -4.87 -15.88 -15.64
C ALA A 101 -5.08 -14.52 -16.34
N LEU A 102 -6.33 -14.05 -16.45
CA LEU A 102 -6.63 -12.76 -17.04
C LEU A 102 -6.07 -11.63 -16.16
N SER A 103 -5.41 -10.64 -16.79
CA SER A 103 -4.97 -9.43 -16.09
C SER A 103 -6.16 -8.53 -15.77
N LEU A 104 -6.34 -8.25 -14.48
CA LEU A 104 -7.43 -7.48 -13.94
C LEU A 104 -6.89 -6.30 -13.12
N GLU A 105 -7.76 -5.36 -12.84
CA GLU A 105 -7.50 -4.26 -11.93
C GLU A 105 -8.67 -4.13 -10.98
N ILE A 106 -8.38 -4.14 -9.68
CA ILE A 106 -9.33 -3.84 -8.63
C ILE A 106 -9.30 -2.33 -8.40
N ASP A 107 -10.41 -1.66 -8.65
CA ASP A 107 -10.61 -0.24 -8.41
C ASP A 107 -11.43 -0.10 -7.13
N LEU A 108 -10.82 0.46 -6.10
CA LEU A 108 -11.42 0.78 -4.80
C LEU A 108 -11.68 2.28 -4.65
N SER A 109 -11.63 3.04 -5.75
CA SER A 109 -11.92 4.47 -5.71
C SER A 109 -13.38 4.76 -5.37
N TYR A 110 -13.65 6.03 -5.05
CA TYR A 110 -14.98 6.55 -4.70
C TYR A 110 -16.05 6.37 -5.80
N LYS A 111 -15.67 5.99 -7.03
CA LYS A 111 -16.60 5.70 -8.13
C LYS A 111 -17.34 4.37 -7.96
N GLY A 112 -16.92 3.54 -6.98
CA GLY A 112 -17.56 2.28 -6.61
C GLY A 112 -16.56 1.13 -6.65
N PRO A 113 -16.37 0.38 -5.55
CA PRO A 113 -15.44 -0.76 -5.51
C PRO A 113 -15.78 -1.83 -6.56
N GLY A 114 -14.83 -2.15 -7.42
CA GLY A 114 -15.08 -3.06 -8.53
C GLY A 114 -13.84 -3.59 -9.23
N THR A 115 -14.09 -4.48 -10.18
CA THR A 115 -13.08 -5.18 -10.96
C THR A 115 -13.27 -4.84 -12.43
N ARG A 116 -12.19 -4.42 -13.08
CA ARG A 116 -12.15 -4.14 -14.51
C ARG A 116 -11.06 -4.95 -15.19
N ARG A 117 -11.21 -5.16 -16.50
CA ARG A 117 -10.15 -5.75 -17.32
C ARG A 117 -9.00 -4.78 -17.39
N ARG A 118 -7.79 -5.25 -17.12
CA ARG A 118 -6.60 -4.41 -17.20
C ARG A 118 -6.03 -4.45 -18.61
N ASN A 119 -5.90 -3.29 -19.23
CA ASN A 119 -5.20 -3.21 -20.51
C ASN A 119 -3.69 -3.30 -20.26
N PRO A 120 -2.95 -4.26 -20.86
CA PRO A 120 -1.50 -4.36 -20.71
C PRO A 120 -0.75 -3.09 -21.10
N ASN A 121 -1.31 -2.30 -22.02
CA ASN A 121 -0.76 -1.03 -22.52
C ASN A 121 -1.27 0.20 -21.76
N ALA A 122 -1.92 0.04 -20.60
CA ALA A 122 -2.52 1.14 -19.84
C ALA A 122 -1.51 2.25 -19.45
N ARG A 123 -0.21 1.94 -19.33
CA ARG A 123 0.85 2.95 -19.08
C ARG A 123 0.93 4.05 -20.15
N PHE A 124 0.37 3.81 -21.35
CA PHE A 124 0.41 4.73 -22.49
C PHE A 124 -0.96 5.33 -22.85
N GLN A 125 -2.02 5.07 -22.06
CA GLN A 125 -3.34 5.60 -22.37
C GLN A 125 -3.58 6.99 -21.78
N VAL A 126 -4.31 7.80 -22.55
CA VAL A 126 -4.86 9.09 -22.11
C VAL A 126 -5.89 8.85 -21.01
N VAL A 127 -5.79 9.60 -19.92
CA VAL A 127 -6.76 9.63 -18.81
C VAL A 127 -8.20 9.68 -19.37
N GLY A 128 -9.09 8.80 -18.90
CA GLY A 128 -10.49 8.74 -19.33
C GLY A 128 -10.87 7.62 -20.30
N ARG A 129 -9.97 6.68 -20.63
CA ARG A 129 -10.27 5.42 -21.34
C ARG A 129 -10.13 4.17 -20.47
N GLU A 130 -10.40 4.29 -19.18
CA GLU A 130 -10.46 3.12 -18.30
C GLU A 130 -11.55 2.16 -18.77
N SER A 131 -11.28 0.86 -18.71
CA SER A 131 -12.31 -0.14 -18.99
C SER A 131 -13.40 -0.03 -17.92
N PRO A 132 -14.68 -0.22 -18.29
CA PRO A 132 -15.75 -0.13 -17.30
C PRO A 132 -15.54 -1.15 -16.19
N ILE A 133 -16.01 -0.82 -14.99
CA ILE A 133 -16.15 -1.79 -13.90
C ILE A 133 -17.17 -2.84 -14.35
N VAL A 134 -16.76 -4.11 -14.33
CA VAL A 134 -17.57 -5.22 -14.87
C VAL A 134 -18.06 -6.15 -13.75
N SER A 135 -17.42 -6.14 -12.58
CA SER A 135 -17.84 -6.93 -11.42
C SER A 135 -17.63 -6.14 -10.15
N ALA A 136 -18.57 -6.21 -9.20
CA ALA A 136 -18.43 -5.51 -7.93
C ALA A 136 -17.42 -6.20 -7.01
N VAL A 137 -16.76 -5.42 -6.16
CA VAL A 137 -16.04 -5.96 -5.00
C VAL A 137 -17.03 -6.04 -3.84
N ARG A 138 -17.17 -7.23 -3.27
CA ARG A 138 -18.00 -7.46 -2.09
C ARG A 138 -17.15 -7.23 -0.83
N PRO A 139 -17.59 -6.37 0.09
CA PRO A 139 -16.89 -6.18 1.35
C PRO A 139 -16.96 -7.47 2.18
N THR A 140 -15.91 -7.71 2.97
CA THR A 140 -15.94 -8.71 4.04
C THR A 140 -16.57 -8.10 5.28
N GLU A 141 -17.45 -8.84 5.94
CA GLU A 141 -18.04 -8.41 7.21
C GLU A 141 -16.94 -8.19 8.26
N PRO A 142 -17.00 -7.13 9.09
CA PRO A 142 -15.92 -6.82 10.03
C PRO A 142 -15.52 -7.97 10.97
N VAL A 143 -16.47 -8.85 11.31
CA VAL A 143 -16.24 -10.04 12.15
C VAL A 143 -15.44 -11.15 11.45
N ASP A 144 -15.51 -11.19 10.13
CA ASP A 144 -14.87 -12.21 9.29
C ASP A 144 -13.53 -11.71 8.69
N LEU A 145 -13.09 -10.49 9.07
CA LEU A 145 -11.84 -9.93 8.60
C LEU A 145 -10.63 -10.75 9.10
N PRO A 146 -9.63 -10.99 8.24
CA PRO A 146 -8.35 -11.56 8.67
C PRO A 146 -7.70 -10.75 9.80
N PRO A 147 -6.84 -11.34 10.66
CA PRO A 147 -6.31 -10.67 11.85
C PRO A 147 -5.67 -9.30 11.60
N LEU A 148 -4.89 -9.16 10.52
CA LEU A 148 -4.30 -7.88 10.15
C LEU A 148 -5.37 -6.84 9.80
N ALA A 149 -6.33 -7.21 8.95
CA ALA A 149 -7.40 -6.34 8.50
C ALA A 149 -8.34 -5.94 9.64
N SER A 150 -8.67 -6.89 10.53
CA SER A 150 -9.48 -6.66 11.73
C SER A 150 -8.81 -5.60 12.63
N ARG A 151 -7.50 -5.75 12.91
CA ARG A 151 -6.73 -4.76 13.69
C ARG A 151 -6.76 -3.36 13.05
N LEU A 152 -6.52 -3.27 11.74
CA LEU A 152 -6.52 -1.98 11.02
C LEU A 152 -7.93 -1.34 11.01
N HIS A 153 -8.97 -2.16 10.81
CA HIS A 153 -10.35 -1.73 10.83
C HIS A 153 -10.74 -1.17 12.20
N GLU A 154 -10.38 -1.85 13.30
CA GLU A 154 -10.61 -1.33 14.65
C GLU A 154 -9.92 0.00 14.91
N VAL A 155 -8.68 0.17 14.44
CA VAL A 155 -7.96 1.43 14.54
C VAL A 155 -8.69 2.53 13.77
N ALA A 156 -9.14 2.26 12.53
CA ALA A 156 -9.92 3.19 11.73
C ALA A 156 -11.24 3.58 12.43
N VAL A 157 -12.00 2.62 12.96
CA VAL A 157 -13.24 2.88 13.71
C VAL A 157 -12.96 3.71 14.95
N ARG A 158 -11.90 3.39 15.71
CA ARG A 158 -11.52 4.13 16.93
C ARG A 158 -11.04 5.54 16.62
N ALA A 159 -10.47 5.79 15.44
CA ALA A 159 -10.08 7.11 14.97
C ALA A 159 -11.23 7.89 14.31
N GLU A 160 -12.45 7.34 14.31
CA GLU A 160 -13.65 7.92 13.67
C GLU A 160 -13.50 8.07 12.14
N GLN A 161 -12.62 7.25 11.53
CA GLN A 161 -12.34 7.22 10.11
C GLN A 161 -13.18 6.16 9.40
N SER A 162 -14.49 6.39 9.33
CA SER A 162 -15.47 5.44 8.78
C SER A 162 -15.20 5.07 7.31
N ALA A 163 -14.75 6.02 6.49
CA ALA A 163 -14.43 5.76 5.09
C ALA A 163 -13.20 4.84 4.95
N ALA A 164 -12.18 5.00 5.80
CA ALA A 164 -11.03 4.09 5.85
C ALA A 164 -11.45 2.68 6.31
N ALA A 165 -12.33 2.60 7.32
CA ALA A 165 -12.87 1.32 7.78
C ALA A 165 -13.61 0.57 6.65
N VAL A 166 -14.46 1.27 5.89
CA VAL A 166 -15.15 0.72 4.72
C VAL A 166 -14.18 0.35 3.59
N HIS A 167 -13.14 1.14 3.35
CA HIS A 167 -12.13 0.81 2.35
C HIS A 167 -11.44 -0.53 2.68
N LEU A 168 -11.08 -0.73 3.95
CA LEU A 168 -10.45 -1.97 4.41
C LEU A 168 -11.35 -3.19 4.21
N THR A 169 -12.67 -3.09 4.42
CA THR A 169 -13.56 -4.25 4.19
C THR A 169 -13.63 -4.67 2.72
N HIS A 170 -13.49 -3.73 1.78
CA HIS A 170 -13.44 -4.04 0.35
C HIS A 170 -12.06 -4.55 -0.08
N LEU A 171 -10.97 -3.97 0.44
CA LEU A 171 -9.61 -4.41 0.14
C LEU A 171 -9.35 -5.85 0.59
N PHE A 172 -9.89 -6.22 1.76
CA PHE A 172 -9.88 -7.59 2.28
C PHE A 172 -11.16 -8.36 1.92
N GLY A 173 -11.87 -7.87 0.91
CA GLY A 173 -13.10 -8.43 0.34
C GLY A 173 -12.85 -9.52 -0.71
N SER A 174 -13.92 -9.85 -1.42
CA SER A 174 -13.89 -10.79 -2.54
C SER A 174 -14.51 -10.19 -3.79
N THR A 175 -14.15 -10.71 -4.96
CA THR A 175 -14.77 -10.34 -6.23
C THR A 175 -14.82 -11.53 -7.19
N ALA A 176 -15.65 -11.41 -8.22
CA ALA A 176 -15.73 -12.39 -9.30
C ALA A 176 -14.92 -11.91 -10.50
N CYS A 177 -14.23 -12.83 -11.19
CA CYS A 177 -13.61 -12.54 -12.46
C CYS A 177 -14.70 -12.24 -13.52
N PRO A 178 -14.65 -11.10 -14.21
CA PRO A 178 -15.66 -10.75 -15.21
C PRO A 178 -15.61 -11.59 -16.49
N ASP A 179 -14.62 -12.47 -16.62
CA ASP A 179 -14.43 -13.33 -17.80
C ASP A 179 -14.85 -14.78 -17.53
N CYS A 180 -14.30 -15.39 -16.48
CA CYS A 180 -14.56 -16.79 -16.15
C CYS A 180 -15.52 -16.98 -14.97
N GLY A 181 -15.97 -15.89 -14.33
CA GLY A 181 -16.91 -15.93 -13.19
C GLY A 181 -16.31 -16.47 -11.88
N ALA A 182 -15.03 -16.84 -11.84
CA ALA A 182 -14.41 -17.39 -10.64
C ALA A 182 -14.31 -16.34 -9.54
N ASP A 183 -14.78 -16.68 -8.33
CA ASP A 183 -14.62 -15.85 -7.14
C ASP A 183 -13.20 -15.98 -6.58
N PHE A 184 -12.65 -14.86 -6.09
CA PHE A 184 -11.35 -14.82 -5.42
C PHE A 184 -11.26 -13.69 -4.39
N SER A 185 -10.35 -13.86 -3.42
CA SER A 185 -9.99 -12.83 -2.43
C SER A 185 -9.16 -11.74 -3.10
N VAL A 186 -9.57 -10.48 -2.92
CA VAL A 186 -8.82 -9.32 -3.43
C VAL A 186 -7.44 -9.30 -2.79
N SER A 187 -7.39 -9.37 -1.46
CA SER A 187 -6.15 -9.30 -0.69
C SER A 187 -5.12 -10.37 -1.05
N ASP A 188 -5.56 -11.62 -1.26
CA ASP A 188 -4.66 -12.71 -1.64
C ASP A 188 -4.05 -12.48 -3.02
N GLN A 189 -4.84 -12.01 -3.98
CA GLN A 189 -4.33 -11.74 -5.33
C GLN A 189 -3.43 -10.50 -5.39
N VAL A 190 -3.65 -9.50 -4.53
CA VAL A 190 -2.72 -8.38 -4.36
C VAL A 190 -1.38 -8.87 -3.82
N VAL A 191 -1.39 -9.77 -2.83
CA VAL A 191 -0.16 -10.35 -2.29
C VAL A 191 0.59 -11.15 -3.36
N VAL A 192 -0.10 -12.03 -4.08
CA VAL A 192 0.50 -12.85 -5.17
C VAL A 192 1.04 -12.00 -6.31
N PHE A 193 0.41 -10.88 -6.65
CA PHE A 193 0.90 -10.02 -7.72
C PHE A 193 2.16 -9.21 -7.32
N GLN A 194 2.35 -8.94 -6.02
CA GLN A 194 3.43 -8.09 -5.49
C GLN A 194 4.63 -8.89 -4.96
N SER A 195 4.49 -10.21 -4.83
CA SER A 195 5.55 -11.18 -4.51
C SER A 195 6.36 -11.54 -5.73
#